data_AF-A0AAW1KYK4-F1
#
_entry.id   AF-A0AAW1KYK4-F1
#
_cell.length_a   1.000
_cell.length_b   1.000
_cell.length_c   1.000
_cell.angle_alpha   90.00
_cell.angle_beta   90.00
_cell.angle_gamma   90.00
#
_symmetry.space_group_name_H-M   'P 1'
#
loop_
_entity.id
_entity.type
_entity.pdbx_description
1 polymer ?
#
loop_
_entity_poly.entity_id
_entity_poly.type
_entity_poly.pdbx_seq_one_letter_code
_entity_poly.pdbx_strand_id
1 'polypeptide(L)'
;MLTVQATEEGFLSVVSKQWPMNPQIAAVGSCCLLGVICSGTLYVANVGDSRAVLGRLVNATGEILAIQLSTEHNAYLEEVRQELCAGHPDEPDIVVLKHNVWRVKGIIRA
;
A
#
# COMPACT_ATOMS: atom_id res chain seq x y z
N MET A 1 16.32 -3.39 -7.17
CA MET A 1 16.06 -2.24 -6.25
C MET A 1 16.36 -0.88 -6.90
N LEU A 2 17.30 -0.78 -7.84
CA LEU A 2 17.63 0.47 -8.56
C LEU A 2 16.45 1.13 -9.30
N THR A 3 15.48 0.34 -9.78
CA THR A 3 14.31 0.86 -10.50
C THR A 3 13.37 1.67 -9.62
N VAL A 4 13.10 1.23 -8.39
CA VAL A 4 12.22 1.95 -7.44
C VAL A 4 12.84 3.29 -7.07
N GLN A 5 14.15 3.30 -6.78
CA GLN A 5 14.87 4.53 -6.47
C GLN A 5 14.85 5.53 -7.64
N ALA A 6 15.12 5.08 -8.87
CA ALA A 6 15.07 5.95 -10.04
C ALA A 6 13.66 6.51 -10.29
N THR A 7 12.61 5.72 -10.05
CA THR A 7 11.22 6.19 -10.11
C THR A 7 10.95 7.26 -9.05
N GLU A 8 11.40 7.05 -7.82
CA GLU A 8 11.24 8.01 -6.73
C GLU A 8 11.96 9.33 -7.02
N GLU A 9 13.23 9.27 -7.42
CA GLU A 9 14.01 10.45 -7.81
C GLU A 9 13.35 11.22 -8.97
N GLY A 10 12.83 10.49 -9.96
CA GLY A 10 12.08 11.06 -11.07
C GLY A 10 10.82 11.79 -10.61
N PHE A 11 10.04 11.17 -9.72
CA PHE A 11 8.84 11.76 -9.15
C PHE A 11 9.15 13.00 -8.30
N LEU A 12 10.14 12.94 -7.41
CA LEU A 12 10.57 14.07 -6.58
C LEU A 12 11.03 15.27 -7.43
N SER A 13 11.71 15.02 -8.55
CA SER A 13 12.03 16.08 -9.52
C SER A 13 10.78 16.73 -10.11
N VAL A 14 9.75 15.95 -10.44
CA VAL A 14 8.47 16.47 -10.94
C VAL A 14 7.76 17.30 -9.86
N VAL A 15 7.66 16.77 -8.63
CA VAL A 15 7.06 17.48 -7.49
C VAL A 15 7.74 18.82 -7.26
N SER A 16 9.08 18.83 -7.19
CA SER A 16 9.86 20.04 -6.94
C SER A 16 9.64 21.13 -8.00
N LYS A 17 9.53 20.73 -9.28
CA LYS A 17 9.28 21.67 -10.40
C LYS A 17 7.84 22.20 -10.42
N GLN A 18 6.87 21.37 -10.04
CA GLN A 18 5.45 21.68 -10.14
C GLN A 18 4.90 22.36 -8.87
N TRP A 19 5.60 22.26 -7.74
CA TRP A 19 5.14 22.73 -6.43
C TRP A 19 4.52 24.14 -6.40
N PRO A 20 5.12 25.19 -7.03
CA PRO A 20 4.54 26.53 -6.98
C PRO A 20 3.17 26.65 -7.65
N MET A 21 2.91 25.81 -8.65
CA MET A 21 1.70 25.84 -9.48
C MET A 21 0.68 24.76 -9.08
N ASN A 22 1.16 23.65 -8.52
CA ASN A 22 0.34 22.49 -8.18
C ASN A 22 0.88 21.80 -6.91
N PRO A 23 0.71 22.39 -5.72
CA PRO A 23 1.22 21.83 -4.46
C PRO A 23 0.57 20.48 -4.09
N GLN A 24 -0.62 20.19 -4.63
CA GLN A 24 -1.32 18.91 -4.39
C GLN A 24 -0.53 17.70 -4.90
N ILE A 25 0.40 17.90 -5.84
CA ILE A 25 1.25 16.82 -6.37
C ILE A 25 2.15 16.21 -5.30
N ALA A 26 2.48 16.89 -4.20
CA ALA A 26 3.25 16.26 -3.13
C ALA A 26 2.41 15.33 -2.25
N ALA A 27 1.09 15.39 -2.35
CA ALA A 27 0.17 14.54 -1.60
C ALA A 27 -0.29 13.31 -2.40
N VAL A 28 0.19 13.13 -3.64
CA VAL A 28 -0.13 11.94 -4.43
C VAL A 28 0.94 10.88 -4.23
N GLY A 29 0.51 9.62 -4.35
CA GLY A 29 1.37 8.45 -4.29
C GLY A 29 0.70 7.29 -5.02
N SER A 30 1.36 6.14 -5.02
CA SER A 30 0.82 4.90 -5.57
C SER A 30 1.11 3.74 -4.63
N CYS A 31 0.18 2.79 -4.59
CA CYS A 31 0.47 1.47 -4.05
C CYS A 31 1.53 0.77 -4.91
N CYS A 32 2.30 -0.13 -4.32
CA CYS A 32 3.30 -0.94 -5.00
C CYS A 32 3.18 -2.40 -4.56
N LEU A 33 2.89 -3.28 -5.51
CA LEU A 33 2.88 -4.72 -5.31
C LEU A 33 3.92 -5.35 -6.23
N LEU A 34 4.90 -6.04 -5.65
CA LEU A 34 5.99 -6.68 -6.36
C LEU A 34 5.92 -8.19 -6.16
N GLY A 35 6.00 -8.94 -7.27
CA GLY A 35 6.17 -10.38 -7.29
C GLY A 35 7.48 -10.76 -7.99
N VAL A 36 8.29 -11.62 -7.37
CA VAL A 36 9.50 -12.17 -7.97
C VAL A 36 9.45 -13.69 -7.90
N ILE A 37 9.63 -14.36 -9.04
CA ILE A 37 9.76 -15.81 -9.09
C ILE A 37 11.23 -16.15 -9.33
N CYS A 38 11.84 -16.87 -8.40
CA CYS A 38 13.21 -17.32 -8.50
C CYS A 38 13.31 -18.77 -8.01
N SER A 39 13.85 -19.66 -8.85
CA SER A 39 14.08 -21.07 -8.51
C SER A 39 12.84 -21.78 -7.93
N GLY A 40 11.66 -21.53 -8.53
CA GLY A 40 10.40 -22.12 -8.08
C GLY A 40 9.78 -21.49 -6.82
N THR A 41 10.42 -20.48 -6.25
CA THR A 41 9.90 -19.72 -5.10
C THR A 41 9.31 -18.39 -5.56
N LEU A 42 8.11 -18.07 -5.10
CA LEU A 42 7.45 -16.77 -5.29
C LEU A 42 7.67 -15.90 -4.04
N TYR A 43 8.27 -14.73 -4.24
CA TYR A 43 8.40 -13.67 -3.25
C TYR A 43 7.39 -12.58 -3.56
N VAL A 44 6.66 -12.11 -2.54
CA VAL A 44 5.70 -11.02 -2.66
C VAL A 44 6.07 -9.92 -1.67
N ALA A 45 6.11 -8.67 -2.13
CA ALA A 45 6.25 -7.49 -1.30
C ALA A 45 5.14 -6.49 -1.64
N ASN A 46 4.41 -6.02 -0.63
CA ASN A 46 3.27 -5.12 -0.80
C ASN A 46 3.43 -3.85 0.03
N VAL A 47 3.13 -2.70 -0.57
CA VAL A 47 3.04 -1.39 0.08
C VAL A 47 1.74 -0.72 -0.40
N GLY A 48 0.74 -0.64 0.46
CA GLY A 48 -0.60 -0.11 0.16
C GLY A 48 -1.69 -1.19 0.19
N ASP A 49 -2.82 -0.90 -0.46
CA ASP A 49 -4.03 -1.74 -0.45
C ASP A 49 -4.18 -2.68 -1.66
N SER A 50 -3.12 -2.81 -2.46
CA SER A 50 -3.05 -3.85 -3.50
C SER A 50 -2.95 -5.24 -2.88
N ARG A 51 -3.41 -6.27 -3.61
CA ARG A 51 -3.47 -7.65 -3.12
C ARG A 51 -2.92 -8.65 -4.14
N ALA A 52 -2.01 -9.52 -3.69
CA ALA A 52 -1.63 -10.73 -4.41
C ALA A 52 -2.50 -11.91 -3.99
N VAL A 53 -3.05 -12.64 -4.97
CA VAL A 53 -3.85 -13.85 -4.76
C VAL A 53 -3.34 -14.96 -5.67
N LEU A 54 -3.04 -16.12 -5.09
CA LEU A 54 -2.64 -17.32 -5.81
C LEU A 54 -3.85 -18.23 -6.04
N GLY A 55 -4.10 -18.56 -7.30
CA GLY A 55 -5.02 -19.62 -7.67
C GLY A 55 -4.34 -20.98 -7.56
N ARG A 56 -4.83 -21.86 -6.69
CA ARG A 56 -4.33 -23.23 -6.53
C ARG A 56 -5.38 -24.24 -7.00
N LEU A 57 -5.05 -25.01 -8.04
CA LEU A 57 -5.87 -26.12 -8.50
C LEU A 57 -5.83 -27.28 -7.49
N VAL A 58 -7.00 -27.77 -7.09
CA VAL A 58 -7.19 -28.97 -6.27
C VAL A 58 -7.41 -30.14 -7.22
N ASN A 59 -6.36 -30.91 -7.49
CA ASN A 59 -6.39 -32.00 -8.48
C ASN A 59 -7.49 -33.06 -8.24
N ALA A 60 -7.91 -33.26 -6.98
CA ALA A 60 -8.94 -34.23 -6.63
C ALA A 60 -10.36 -33.80 -7.03
N THR A 61 -10.65 -32.49 -7.01
CA THR A 61 -12.00 -31.95 -7.25
C THR A 61 -12.09 -31.12 -8.53
N GLY A 62 -10.95 -30.66 -9.06
CA GLY A 62 -10.89 -29.70 -10.17
C GLY A 62 -11.17 -28.26 -9.76
N GLU A 63 -11.39 -27.99 -8.49
CA GLU A 63 -11.68 -26.65 -7.97
C GLU A 63 -10.41 -25.79 -7.89
N ILE A 64 -10.58 -24.46 -7.95
CA ILE A 64 -9.49 -23.49 -7.75
C ILE A 64 -9.71 -22.78 -6.42
N LEU A 65 -8.76 -22.93 -5.50
CA LEU A 65 -8.72 -22.17 -4.25
C LEU A 65 -7.99 -20.84 -4.46
N ALA A 66 -8.59 -19.76 -3.99
CA ALA A 66 -7.96 -18.43 -3.96
C ALA A 66 -7.23 -18.25 -2.62
N ILE A 67 -5.90 -18.16 -2.66
CA ILE A 67 -5.05 -18.01 -1.48
C ILE A 67 -4.42 -16.62 -1.51
N GLN A 68 -4.78 -15.77 -0.56
CA GLN A 68 -4.18 -14.45 -0.41
C GLN A 68 -2.70 -14.58 0.04
N LEU A 69 -1.80 -13.86 -0.64
CA LEU A 69 -0.36 -13.91 -0.40
C LEU A 69 0.21 -12.62 0.23
N SER A 70 -0.59 -11.56 0.33
CA SER A 70 -0.15 -10.27 0.88
C SER A 70 -1.16 -9.74 1.89
N THR A 71 -0.68 -9.02 2.91
CA THR A 71 -1.52 -8.21 3.79
C THR A 71 -1.70 -6.82 3.17
N GLU A 72 -2.90 -6.25 3.25
CA GLU A 72 -3.15 -4.86 2.86
C GLU A 72 -2.76 -3.88 3.97
N HIS A 73 -2.22 -2.73 3.59
CA HIS A 73 -1.93 -1.65 4.52
C HIS A 73 -3.01 -0.57 4.38
N ASN A 74 -4.18 -0.83 4.97
CA ASN A 74 -5.37 0.01 4.84
C ASN A 74 -5.98 0.45 6.16
N ALA A 75 -6.27 1.74 6.30
CA ALA A 75 -6.87 2.32 7.52
C ALA A 75 -8.27 1.77 7.86
N TYR A 76 -8.92 1.08 6.92
CA TYR A 76 -10.14 0.30 7.19
C TYR A 76 -9.89 -0.87 8.15
N LEU A 77 -8.70 -1.48 8.12
CA LEU A 77 -8.31 -2.56 9.01
C LEU A 77 -7.94 -2.00 10.38
N GLU A 78 -8.46 -2.61 11.45
CA GLU A 78 -8.22 -2.14 12.80
C GLU A 78 -6.76 -2.26 13.22
N GLU A 79 -6.11 -3.36 12.85
CA GLU A 79 -4.70 -3.62 13.16
C GLU A 79 -3.79 -2.52 12.61
N VAL A 80 -4.04 -2.04 11.39
CA VAL A 80 -3.30 -0.92 10.77
C VAL A 80 -3.55 0.38 11.54
N ARG A 81 -4.77 0.61 12.04
CA ARG A 81 -5.06 1.79 12.88
C ARG A 81 -4.32 1.72 14.21
N GLN A 82 -4.28 0.55 14.84
CA GLN A 82 -3.57 0.34 16.09
C GLN A 82 -2.06 0.53 15.92
N GLU A 83 -1.48 0.01 14.83
CA GLU A 83 -0.07 0.24 14.47
C GLU A 83 0.23 1.73 14.29
N LEU A 84 -0.59 2.45 13.52
CA LEU A 84 -0.43 3.88 13.30
C LEU A 84 -0.49 4.69 14.61
N CYS A 85 -1.46 4.39 15.49
CA CYS A 85 -1.57 5.04 16.79
C CYS A 85 -0.38 4.72 17.71
N ALA A 86 0.11 3.48 17.72
CA ALA A 86 1.26 3.08 18.53
C ALA A 86 2.56 3.74 18.05
N GLY A 87 2.73 3.90 16.74
CA GLY A 87 3.89 4.57 16.13
C GLY A 87 3.90 6.10 16.29
N HIS A 88 2.73 6.70 16.57
CA HIS A 88 2.57 8.16 16.66
C HIS A 88 1.81 8.55 17.95
N PRO A 89 2.37 8.29 19.14
CA PRO A 89 1.67 8.48 20.43
C PRO A 89 1.29 9.95 20.70
N ASP A 90 2.04 10.90 20.15
CA ASP A 90 1.81 12.34 20.32
C ASP A 90 0.87 12.93 19.25
N GLU A 91 0.34 12.11 18.34
CA GLU A 91 -0.53 12.53 17.24
C GLU A 91 -1.93 11.93 17.37
N PRO A 92 -2.82 12.50 18.21
CA PRO A 92 -4.14 11.94 18.47
C PRO A 92 -5.06 11.93 17.23
N ASP A 93 -4.70 12.66 16.18
CA ASP A 93 -5.41 12.77 14.92
C ASP A 93 -4.75 11.96 13.78
N ILE A 94 -3.81 11.07 14.10
CA ILE A 94 -3.13 10.23 13.09
C ILE A 94 -4.13 9.40 12.27
N VAL A 95 -5.20 8.93 12.91
CA VAL A 95 -6.30 8.23 12.24
C VAL A 95 -7.63 8.87 12.64
N VAL A 96 -8.40 9.30 11.65
CA VAL A 96 -9.70 9.98 11.86
C VAL A 96 -10.81 9.35 11.04
N LEU A 97 -12.01 9.30 11.60
CA LEU A 97 -13.23 8.90 10.88
C LEU A 97 -13.83 10.13 10.19
N LYS A 98 -13.78 10.17 8.86
CA LYS A 98 -14.30 11.29 8.05
C LYS A 98 -15.21 10.76 6.95
N HIS A 99 -16.45 11.25 6.90
CA HIS A 99 -17.48 10.77 5.96
C HIS A 99 -17.66 9.24 6.01
N ASN A 100 -17.73 8.66 7.21
CA ASN A 100 -17.86 7.21 7.46
C ASN A 100 -16.71 6.35 6.92
N VAL A 101 -15.54 6.96 6.67
CA VAL A 101 -14.33 6.25 6.22
C VAL A 101 -13.16 6.65 7.11
N TRP A 102 -12.42 5.65 7.59
CA TRP A 102 -11.17 5.86 8.33
C TRP A 102 -10.08 6.37 7.39
N ARG A 103 -9.37 7.42 7.80
CA ARG A 103 -8.32 8.07 7.02
C ARG A 103 -7.11 8.41 7.88
N VAL A 104 -5.92 8.24 7.33
CA VAL A 104 -4.68 8.74 7.94
C VAL A 104 -4.62 10.25 7.75
N LYS A 105 -4.50 11.00 8.85
CA LYS A 105 -4.52 12.48 8.90
C LYS A 105 -5.72 13.12 8.18
N GLY A 106 -6.80 12.38 7.99
CA GLY A 106 -7.98 12.84 7.23
C GLY A 106 -7.79 12.94 5.72
N ILE A 107 -6.65 12.47 5.20
CA ILE A 107 -6.26 12.57 3.79
C ILE A 107 -6.46 11.22 3.09
N ILE A 108 -5.63 10.23 3.41
CA ILE A 108 -5.55 8.97 2.67
C ILE A 108 -6.36 7.87 3.33
N ARG A 109 -7.07 7.09 2.52
CA ARG A 109 -7.79 5.88 2.95
C ARG A 109 -6.92 4.62 2.85
N ALA A 110 -6.01 4.65 1.87
CA ALA A 110 -5.24 3.50 1.39
C ALA A 110 -4.77 2.62 2.52
#